data_AF-A0A413NJI0-F1
#
_entry.id   AF-A0A413NJI0-F1
#
_cell.length_a   1.000
_cell.length_b   1.000
_cell.length_c   1.000
_cell.angle_alpha   90.00
_cell.angle_beta   90.00
_cell.angle_gamma   90.00
#
_symmetry.space_group_name_H-M   'P 1'
#
loop_
_entity.id
_entity.type
_entity.pdbx_description
1 polymer ?
#
loop_
_entity_poly.entity_id
_entity_poly.type
_entity_poly.pdbx_seq_one_letter_code
_entity_poly.pdbx_strand_id
1 'polypeptide(L)'
;MPLLLSEDADRILPMIPGCPADFSKIARDKLFRGFCFEYWGQDIKQGTGLLNDHSKQAGTDADVAIAYYNTEDKLCLWLIEHKLSEREFTVCGAYESKANESKANCTKCNLMDIAREPQKCHYHTIGYKYWDILNKNLDRFQGAIEIKGCPFRRGLNQLWRNQILAFALQETGIYNNVTFSVCHHAKNTMLNKSINQYRALTNKDAIFSYFTNYDVLDAVDTHDSELQKWLQWYKALYCF
;
A
#
# COMPACT_ATOMS: atom_id res chain seq x y z
N MET A 1 15.62 -7.61 1.05
CA MET A 1 15.69 -9.02 0.59
C MET A 1 16.37 -9.93 1.60
N PRO A 2 17.58 -9.66 2.13
CA PRO A 2 18.24 -10.56 3.09
C PRO A 2 17.39 -10.82 4.36
N LEU A 3 16.78 -9.77 4.93
CA LEU A 3 15.86 -9.91 6.06
C LEU A 3 14.73 -10.92 5.77
N LEU A 4 14.03 -10.74 4.65
CA LEU A 4 12.91 -11.63 4.29
C LEU A 4 13.36 -13.05 4.00
N LEU A 5 14.63 -13.30 3.64
CA LEU A 5 15.15 -14.65 3.39
C LEU A 5 15.73 -15.33 4.62
N SER A 6 15.94 -14.60 5.72
CA SER A 6 16.50 -15.14 6.95
C SER A 6 15.51 -16.06 7.67
N GLU A 7 16.04 -17.06 8.37
CA GLU A 7 15.28 -17.94 9.27
C GLU A 7 14.74 -17.17 10.49
N ASP A 8 15.38 -16.07 10.87
CA ASP A 8 14.95 -15.18 11.95
C ASP A 8 13.78 -14.26 11.56
N ALA A 9 13.37 -14.23 10.28
CA ALA A 9 12.38 -13.28 9.80
C ALA A 9 11.04 -13.37 10.56
N ASP A 10 10.60 -14.58 10.90
CA ASP A 10 9.34 -14.80 11.63
C ASP A 10 9.39 -14.26 13.07
N ARG A 11 10.59 -14.13 13.65
CA ARG A 11 10.84 -13.51 14.96
C ARG A 11 10.98 -11.99 14.85
N ILE A 12 11.60 -11.50 13.77
CA ILE A 12 11.92 -10.08 13.58
C ILE A 12 10.69 -9.28 13.13
N LEU A 13 9.94 -9.77 12.13
CA LEU A 13 8.84 -9.00 11.53
C LEU A 13 7.79 -8.53 12.55
N PRO A 14 7.34 -9.35 13.52
CA PRO A 14 6.39 -8.91 14.54
C PRO A 14 6.85 -7.72 15.40
N MET A 15 8.16 -7.44 15.46
CA MET A 15 8.71 -6.32 16.22
C MET A 15 8.54 -4.98 15.49
N ILE A 16 8.18 -4.99 14.21
CA ILE A 16 7.98 -3.79 13.39
C ILE A 16 6.54 -3.29 13.63
N PRO A 17 6.31 -2.02 14.02
CA PRO A 17 4.97 -1.51 14.35
C PRO A 17 3.91 -1.62 13.24
N GLY A 18 4.34 -1.75 11.98
CA GLY A 18 3.44 -1.94 10.84
C GLY A 18 3.05 -3.39 10.55
N CYS A 19 3.68 -4.37 11.20
CA CYS A 19 3.39 -5.79 11.00
C CYS A 19 1.94 -6.11 11.40
N PRO A 20 1.20 -6.92 10.61
CA PRO A 20 -0.14 -7.37 11.00
C PRO A 20 -0.13 -8.04 12.38
N ALA A 21 -1.07 -7.65 13.24
CA ALA A 21 -1.11 -8.12 14.63
C ALA A 21 -1.33 -9.64 14.76
N ASP A 22 -1.91 -10.27 13.73
CA ASP A 22 -2.13 -11.71 13.65
C ASP A 22 -1.04 -12.45 12.87
N PHE A 23 0.06 -11.79 12.50
CA PHE A 23 1.19 -12.44 11.83
C PHE A 23 1.75 -13.59 12.68
N SER A 24 1.90 -14.77 12.08
CA SER A 24 2.55 -15.91 12.72
C SER A 24 3.88 -16.28 12.05
N LYS A 25 3.87 -16.51 10.73
CA LYS A 25 5.04 -16.93 9.96
C LYS A 25 4.93 -16.55 8.50
N ILE A 26 6.05 -16.29 7.83
CA ILE A 26 6.07 -16.09 6.37
C ILE A 26 5.60 -17.38 5.68
N ALA A 27 4.71 -17.23 4.70
CA ALA A 27 4.22 -18.33 3.88
C ALA A 27 5.27 -18.71 2.81
N ARG A 28 6.31 -19.43 3.24
CA ARG A 28 7.48 -19.79 2.41
C ARG A 28 7.14 -20.57 1.14
N ASP A 29 5.99 -21.24 1.12
CA ASP A 29 5.46 -22.00 -0.02
C ASP A 29 4.69 -21.14 -1.05
N LYS A 30 4.52 -19.84 -0.79
CA LYS A 30 3.84 -18.89 -1.68
C LYS A 30 4.82 -17.88 -2.27
N LEU A 31 4.43 -17.26 -3.39
CA LEU A 31 5.22 -16.23 -4.09
C LEU A 31 6.70 -16.67 -4.25
N PHE A 32 7.65 -15.74 -4.20
CA PHE A 32 9.06 -16.08 -4.09
C PHE A 32 9.46 -16.20 -2.62
N ARG A 33 9.42 -17.42 -2.08
CA ARG A 33 9.75 -17.73 -0.67
C ARG A 33 9.00 -16.86 0.34
N GLY A 34 7.75 -16.53 0.03
CA GLY A 34 6.82 -15.76 0.85
C GLY A 34 6.81 -14.26 0.58
N PHE A 35 7.51 -13.75 -0.44
CA PHE A 35 7.40 -12.34 -0.81
C PHE A 35 7.43 -12.11 -2.33
N CYS A 36 7.04 -10.92 -2.76
CA CYS A 36 7.13 -10.45 -4.14
C CYS A 36 7.44 -8.95 -4.14
N PHE A 37 8.26 -8.50 -5.09
CA PHE A 37 8.48 -7.08 -5.36
C PHE A 37 7.57 -6.63 -6.50
N GLU A 38 7.14 -5.37 -6.49
CA GLU A 38 6.23 -4.80 -7.50
C GLU A 38 4.96 -5.67 -7.65
N TYR A 39 4.29 -5.91 -6.53
CA TYR A 39 3.16 -6.85 -6.46
C TYR A 39 1.83 -6.16 -6.73
N TRP A 40 1.05 -6.75 -7.62
CA TRP A 40 -0.27 -6.26 -8.02
C TRP A 40 -1.31 -7.38 -8.18
N GLY A 41 -0.98 -8.60 -7.73
CA GLY A 41 -1.84 -9.77 -7.93
C GLY A 41 -1.58 -10.50 -9.24
N GLN A 42 -0.36 -10.39 -9.79
CA GLN A 42 0.04 -11.01 -11.06
C GLN A 42 -0.09 -12.54 -11.07
N ASP A 43 -0.04 -13.18 -9.91
CA ASP A 43 -0.25 -14.62 -9.72
C ASP A 43 -1.73 -15.01 -9.69
N ILE A 44 -2.62 -14.05 -9.46
CA ILE A 44 -4.08 -14.25 -9.36
C ILE A 44 -4.76 -13.91 -10.69
N LYS A 45 -4.47 -12.74 -11.26
CA LYS A 45 -5.07 -12.28 -12.50
C LYS A 45 -4.03 -11.58 -13.36
N GLN A 46 -3.76 -12.17 -14.52
CA GLN A 46 -2.83 -11.60 -15.51
C GLN A 46 -3.45 -10.44 -16.31
N GLY A 47 -2.64 -9.80 -17.15
CA GLY A 47 -3.08 -8.71 -18.03
C GLY A 47 -3.22 -7.39 -17.29
N THR A 48 -4.43 -6.84 -17.22
CA THR A 48 -4.72 -5.54 -16.59
C THR A 48 -4.91 -5.62 -15.07
N GLY A 49 -4.78 -6.81 -14.49
CA GLY A 49 -4.91 -7.03 -13.05
C GLY A 49 -6.31 -6.86 -12.48
N LEU A 50 -6.40 -6.95 -11.15
CA LEU A 50 -7.67 -6.87 -10.42
C LEU A 50 -8.29 -5.47 -10.51
N LEU A 51 -7.44 -4.44 -10.52
CA LEU A 51 -7.88 -3.04 -10.62
C LEU A 51 -8.17 -2.59 -12.05
N ASN A 52 -7.88 -3.42 -13.05
CA ASN A 52 -7.98 -3.11 -14.47
C ASN A 52 -7.17 -1.86 -14.88
N ASP A 53 -6.03 -1.62 -14.23
CA ASP A 53 -5.20 -0.43 -14.41
C ASP A 53 -3.77 -0.72 -14.88
N HIS A 54 -3.41 -2.01 -15.02
CA HIS A 54 -2.11 -2.43 -15.50
C HIS A 54 -2.01 -2.38 -17.03
N SER A 55 -0.87 -1.89 -17.48
CA SER A 55 -0.47 -1.79 -18.88
C SER A 55 1.03 -2.11 -19.00
N LYS A 56 1.59 -2.04 -20.21
CA LYS A 56 3.04 -2.21 -20.40
C LYS A 56 3.90 -1.14 -19.69
N GLN A 57 3.30 -0.02 -19.27
CA GLN A 57 4.02 1.18 -18.86
C GLN A 57 3.67 1.66 -17.44
N ALA A 58 2.54 1.22 -16.91
CA ALA A 58 2.01 1.73 -15.63
C ALA A 58 0.98 0.77 -15.06
N GLY A 59 0.81 0.84 -13.74
CA GLY A 59 -0.24 0.18 -12.98
C GLY A 59 -0.18 0.60 -11.52
N THR A 60 -0.95 -0.05 -10.67
CA THR A 60 -0.80 0.04 -9.22
C THR A 60 -0.10 -1.22 -8.74
N ASP A 61 1.02 -1.03 -8.07
CA ASP A 61 1.89 -2.01 -7.47
C ASP A 61 2.20 -1.59 -6.02
N ALA A 62 2.31 -2.58 -5.14
CA ALA A 62 3.00 -2.41 -3.87
C ALA A 62 4.47 -2.77 -4.09
N ASP A 63 5.39 -1.94 -3.58
CA ASP A 63 6.84 -2.20 -3.70
C ASP A 63 7.21 -3.59 -3.16
N VAL A 64 6.59 -4.01 -2.04
CA VAL A 64 6.76 -5.33 -1.45
C VAL A 64 5.41 -5.91 -1.04
N ALA A 65 5.17 -7.18 -1.36
CA ALA A 65 4.14 -7.99 -0.73
C ALA A 65 4.77 -9.13 0.04
N ILE A 66 4.31 -9.38 1.27
CA ILE A 66 4.72 -10.50 2.12
C ILE A 66 3.50 -11.39 2.35
N ALA A 67 3.53 -12.61 1.82
CA ALA A 67 2.54 -13.63 2.13
C ALA A 67 2.89 -14.26 3.48
N TYR A 68 1.89 -14.39 4.36
CA TYR A 68 2.08 -14.94 5.70
C TYR A 68 0.91 -15.84 6.09
N TYR A 69 1.15 -16.78 7.00
CA TYR A 69 0.08 -17.45 7.72
C TYR A 69 -0.16 -16.69 9.02
N ASN A 70 -1.42 -16.45 9.33
CA ASN A 70 -1.80 -15.83 10.59
C ASN A 70 -1.84 -16.87 11.74
N THR A 71 -2.20 -16.43 12.94
CA THR A 71 -2.30 -17.29 14.14
C THR A 71 -3.35 -18.40 14.03
N GLU A 72 -4.25 -18.33 13.05
CA GLU A 72 -5.23 -19.37 12.70
C GLU A 72 -4.78 -20.24 11.51
N ASP A 73 -3.50 -20.14 11.10
CA ASP A 73 -2.90 -20.80 9.92
C ASP A 73 -3.61 -20.46 8.60
N LYS A 74 -4.30 -19.30 8.53
CA LYS A 74 -4.92 -18.80 7.31
C LYS A 74 -3.94 -17.96 6.51
N LEU A 75 -3.90 -18.19 5.20
CA LEU A 75 -3.05 -17.44 4.29
C LEU A 75 -3.54 -15.98 4.19
N CYS A 76 -2.64 -15.04 4.43
CA CYS A 76 -2.87 -13.60 4.43
C CYS A 76 -1.76 -12.90 3.63
N LEU A 77 -1.94 -11.61 3.36
CA LEU A 77 -0.99 -10.81 2.59
C LEU A 77 -0.75 -9.45 3.25
N TRP A 78 0.50 -9.01 3.29
CA TRP A 78 0.89 -7.70 3.77
C TRP A 78 1.56 -6.91 2.65
N LEU A 79 0.89 -5.87 2.16
CA LEU A 79 1.41 -4.96 1.15
C LEU A 79 2.18 -3.81 1.80
N ILE A 80 3.31 -3.44 1.23
CA ILE A 80 4.17 -2.36 1.74
C ILE A 80 4.60 -1.48 0.57
N GLU A 81 4.31 -0.19 0.68
CA GLU A 81 4.92 0.86 -0.14
C GLU A 81 6.14 1.43 0.59
N HIS A 82 7.23 1.66 -0.12
CA HIS A 82 8.50 2.14 0.39
C HIS A 82 8.80 3.55 -0.14
N LYS A 83 8.97 4.51 0.77
CA LYS A 83 9.23 5.93 0.46
C LYS A 83 10.37 6.52 1.28
N LEU A 84 11.62 6.29 0.86
CA LEU A 84 12.78 6.74 1.63
C LEU A 84 13.22 8.18 1.35
N SER A 85 13.07 8.66 0.13
CA SER A 85 13.66 9.94 -0.31
C SER A 85 12.64 10.90 -0.93
N GLU A 86 11.46 10.38 -1.23
CA GLU A 86 10.40 11.05 -1.95
C GLU A 86 9.79 12.15 -1.08
N ARG A 87 9.58 13.32 -1.68
CA ARG A 87 8.95 14.45 -0.98
C ARG A 87 7.46 14.26 -0.78
N GLU A 88 6.81 13.48 -1.64
CA GLU A 88 5.36 13.26 -1.65
C GLU A 88 5.05 11.96 -2.39
N PHE A 89 3.90 11.36 -2.08
CA PHE A 89 3.34 10.24 -2.83
C PHE A 89 2.91 10.65 -4.25
N THR A 90 2.80 9.66 -5.15
CA THR A 90 2.42 9.89 -6.54
C THR A 90 1.05 10.55 -6.66
N VAL A 91 0.96 11.64 -7.43
CA VAL A 91 -0.29 12.37 -7.70
C VAL A 91 -1.21 11.64 -8.69
N CYS A 92 -2.44 12.12 -8.85
CA CYS A 92 -3.39 11.54 -9.79
C CYS A 92 -3.01 11.83 -11.25
N GLY A 93 -2.50 10.82 -11.96
CA GLY A 93 -2.18 10.92 -13.39
C GLY A 93 -3.39 11.28 -14.26
N ALA A 94 -4.61 10.86 -13.88
CA ALA A 94 -5.83 11.27 -14.58
C ALA A 94 -6.11 12.78 -14.42
N TYR A 95 -5.77 13.38 -13.28
CA TYR A 95 -5.89 14.83 -13.12
C TYR A 95 -4.85 15.58 -13.95
N GLU A 96 -3.67 15.03 -14.23
CA GLU A 96 -2.71 15.71 -15.11
C GLU A 96 -3.00 15.47 -16.60
N SER A 97 -3.64 14.35 -16.94
CA SER A 97 -3.97 13.95 -18.31
C SER A 97 -4.70 15.03 -19.11
N LYS A 98 -4.31 15.19 -20.38
CA LYS A 98 -5.02 16.01 -21.36
C LYS A 98 -6.30 15.34 -21.89
N ALA A 99 -6.38 14.01 -21.80
CA ALA A 99 -7.55 13.24 -22.22
C ALA A 99 -8.69 13.27 -21.18
N ASN A 100 -8.46 13.85 -20.00
CA ASN A 100 -9.49 13.97 -18.98
C ASN A 100 -10.44 15.14 -19.26
N GLU A 101 -11.56 14.86 -19.91
CA GLU A 101 -12.64 15.83 -20.17
C GLU A 101 -13.38 16.25 -18.88
N SER A 102 -13.32 15.44 -17.83
CA SER A 102 -13.95 15.67 -16.53
C SER A 102 -13.02 16.36 -15.51
N LYS A 103 -11.95 17.02 -15.97
CA LYS A 103 -10.91 17.62 -15.11
C LYS A 103 -11.44 18.62 -14.09
N ALA A 104 -12.49 19.36 -14.44
CA ALA A 104 -13.16 20.29 -13.54
C ALA A 104 -13.78 19.59 -12.30
N ASN A 105 -14.21 18.33 -12.43
CA ASN A 105 -14.77 17.57 -11.31
C ASN A 105 -13.73 17.28 -10.23
N CYS A 106 -12.44 17.16 -10.60
CA CYS A 106 -11.38 16.93 -9.62
C CYS A 106 -11.25 18.05 -8.58
N THR A 107 -11.76 19.26 -8.86
CA THR A 107 -11.76 20.40 -7.93
C THR A 107 -13.15 20.74 -7.38
N LYS A 108 -14.21 20.35 -8.08
CA LYS A 108 -15.61 20.65 -7.73
C LYS A 108 -16.27 19.55 -6.90
N CYS A 109 -15.95 18.29 -7.18
CA CYS A 109 -16.61 17.13 -6.58
C CYS A 109 -15.76 16.58 -5.43
N ASN A 110 -16.37 16.37 -4.27
CA ASN A 110 -15.74 15.69 -3.13
C ASN A 110 -15.80 14.17 -3.30
N LEU A 111 -15.32 13.44 -2.28
CA LEU A 111 -15.35 11.97 -2.25
C LEU A 111 -16.75 11.40 -2.53
N MET A 112 -17.77 11.89 -1.82
CA MET A 112 -19.14 11.38 -1.90
C MET A 112 -19.81 11.72 -3.23
N ASP A 113 -19.51 12.89 -3.80
CA ASP A 113 -20.02 13.28 -5.12
C ASP A 113 -19.56 12.31 -6.21
N ILE A 114 -18.31 11.86 -6.13
CA ILE A 114 -17.71 10.92 -7.09
C ILE A 114 -18.11 9.48 -6.75
N ALA A 115 -18.16 9.09 -5.48
CA ALA A 115 -18.61 7.76 -5.07
C ALA A 115 -20.03 7.44 -5.57
N ARG A 116 -20.96 8.41 -5.46
CA ARG A 116 -22.34 8.26 -5.97
C ARG A 116 -22.43 8.25 -7.48
N GLU A 117 -21.55 8.97 -8.17
CA GLU A 117 -21.52 9.07 -9.63
C GLU A 117 -20.09 8.88 -10.16
N PRO A 118 -19.57 7.63 -10.20
CA PRO A 118 -18.17 7.36 -10.55
C PRO A 118 -17.74 7.88 -11.91
N GLN A 119 -18.68 8.06 -12.84
CA GLN A 119 -18.45 8.66 -14.16
C GLN A 119 -17.89 10.09 -14.10
N LYS A 120 -18.00 10.78 -12.96
CA LYS A 120 -17.34 12.07 -12.73
C LYS A 120 -15.81 11.98 -12.66
N CYS A 121 -15.25 10.78 -12.48
CA CYS A 121 -13.81 10.54 -12.43
C CYS A 121 -13.31 9.86 -13.70
N HIS A 122 -12.29 10.43 -14.31
CA HIS A 122 -11.71 9.89 -15.54
C HIS A 122 -11.13 8.48 -15.38
N TYR A 123 -10.59 8.11 -14.21
CA TYR A 123 -10.14 6.73 -13.98
C TYR A 123 -11.28 5.72 -14.17
N HIS A 124 -12.50 6.07 -13.75
CA HIS A 124 -13.66 5.21 -13.98
C HIS A 124 -14.06 5.20 -15.45
N THR A 125 -14.04 6.35 -16.13
CA THR A 125 -14.42 6.43 -17.56
C THR A 125 -13.50 5.62 -18.48
N ILE A 126 -12.22 5.47 -18.11
CA ILE A 126 -11.26 4.63 -18.83
C ILE A 126 -11.24 3.16 -18.37
N GLY A 127 -12.15 2.79 -17.46
CA GLY A 127 -12.40 1.41 -17.07
C GLY A 127 -11.68 0.91 -15.82
N TYR A 128 -10.98 1.76 -15.07
CA TYR A 128 -10.33 1.34 -13.83
C TYR A 128 -11.36 1.05 -12.73
N LYS A 129 -11.07 0.06 -11.89
CA LYS A 129 -12.00 -0.47 -10.88
C LYS A 129 -11.92 0.22 -9.51
N TYR A 130 -11.14 1.28 -9.37
CA TYR A 130 -10.91 1.92 -8.07
C TYR A 130 -12.20 2.33 -7.35
N TRP A 131 -13.12 3.01 -8.07
CA TRP A 131 -14.38 3.48 -7.49
C TRP A 131 -15.40 2.35 -7.26
N ASP A 132 -15.41 1.32 -8.12
CA ASP A 132 -16.26 0.15 -7.94
C ASP A 132 -15.92 -0.57 -6.63
N ILE A 133 -14.62 -0.72 -6.34
CA ILE A 133 -14.11 -1.36 -5.12
C ILE A 133 -14.28 -0.44 -3.91
N LEU A 134 -13.99 0.86 -4.05
CA LEU A 134 -14.21 1.83 -2.97
C LEU A 134 -15.67 1.86 -2.53
N ASN A 135 -16.63 1.81 -3.47
CA ASN A 135 -18.05 1.86 -3.13
C ASN A 135 -18.52 0.68 -2.27
N LYS A 136 -17.91 -0.50 -2.44
CA LYS A 136 -18.18 -1.67 -1.57
C LYS A 136 -17.59 -1.53 -0.16
N ASN A 137 -16.63 -0.62 0.00
CA ASN A 137 -15.84 -0.41 1.23
C ASN A 137 -15.98 1.03 1.74
N LEU A 138 -17.05 1.74 1.35
CA LEU A 138 -17.18 3.18 1.59
C LEU A 138 -17.32 3.51 3.08
N ASP A 139 -17.85 2.59 3.87
CA ASP A 139 -17.93 2.65 5.34
C ASP A 139 -16.54 2.78 6.01
N ARG A 140 -15.48 2.41 5.29
CA ARG A 140 -14.08 2.54 5.75
C ARG A 140 -13.47 3.89 5.43
N PHE A 141 -14.15 4.75 4.66
CA PHE A 141 -13.73 6.10 4.30
C PHE A 141 -14.68 7.16 4.88
N GLN A 142 -15.15 6.95 6.11
CA GLN A 142 -16.08 7.83 6.82
C GLN A 142 -15.39 8.91 7.66
N GLY A 143 -14.07 9.01 7.55
CA GLY A 143 -13.28 9.97 8.29
C GLY A 143 -13.49 11.41 7.85
N ALA A 144 -13.55 12.32 8.82
CA ALA A 144 -13.72 13.74 8.55
C ALA A 144 -12.38 14.38 8.15
N ILE A 145 -12.31 14.89 6.91
CA ILE A 145 -11.20 15.71 6.45
C ILE A 145 -11.72 16.95 5.74
N GLU A 146 -11.08 18.09 5.99
CA GLU A 146 -11.35 19.31 5.23
C GLU A 146 -10.53 19.30 3.94
N ILE A 147 -11.04 18.63 2.90
CA ILE A 147 -10.46 18.68 1.55
C ILE A 147 -11.48 19.22 0.56
N LYS A 148 -11.09 20.27 -0.16
CA LYS A 148 -11.84 20.78 -1.30
C LYS A 148 -11.57 19.95 -2.55
N GLY A 149 -12.63 19.41 -3.14
CA GLY A 149 -12.58 18.59 -4.35
C GLY A 149 -12.17 17.14 -4.05
N CYS A 150 -11.66 16.45 -5.08
CA CYS A 150 -11.32 15.03 -4.96
C CYS A 150 -10.11 14.86 -4.02
N PRO A 151 -10.22 14.05 -2.95
CA PRO A 151 -9.12 13.85 -2.01
C PRO A 151 -7.91 13.18 -2.67
N PHE A 152 -8.17 12.31 -3.64
CA PHE A 152 -7.15 11.52 -4.33
C PHE A 152 -6.50 12.26 -5.50
N ARG A 153 -6.70 13.57 -5.65
CA ARG A 153 -6.06 14.33 -6.74
C ARG A 153 -4.55 14.49 -6.55
N ARG A 154 -4.08 14.55 -5.30
CA ARG A 154 -2.67 14.82 -4.93
C ARG A 154 -2.04 13.59 -4.26
N GLY A 155 -1.17 13.77 -3.27
CA GLY A 155 -0.41 12.68 -2.62
C GLY A 155 -1.27 11.55 -2.06
N LEU A 156 -2.54 11.77 -1.73
CA LEU A 156 -3.41 10.69 -1.25
C LEU A 156 -3.72 9.63 -2.33
N ASN A 157 -3.44 9.90 -3.61
CA ASN A 157 -3.76 8.98 -4.71
C ASN A 157 -3.06 7.63 -4.58
N GLN A 158 -1.76 7.61 -4.27
CA GLN A 158 -1.03 6.34 -4.17
C GLN A 158 -1.50 5.51 -2.98
N LEU A 159 -1.67 6.14 -1.82
CA LEU A 159 -2.20 5.49 -0.62
C LEU A 159 -3.58 4.88 -0.89
N TRP A 160 -4.44 5.63 -1.56
CA TRP A 160 -5.75 5.17 -1.97
C TRP A 160 -5.66 3.96 -2.89
N ARG A 161 -4.92 4.05 -4.00
CA ARG A 161 -4.81 2.94 -4.97
C ARG A 161 -4.28 1.66 -4.34
N ASN A 162 -3.27 1.75 -3.46
CA ASN A 162 -2.71 0.58 -2.79
C ASN A 162 -3.68 -0.03 -1.76
N GLN A 163 -4.48 0.78 -1.06
CA GLN A 163 -5.54 0.25 -0.20
C GLN A 163 -6.69 -0.37 -1.00
N ILE A 164 -7.05 0.20 -2.16
CA ILE A 164 -8.01 -0.42 -3.09
C ILE A 164 -7.47 -1.75 -3.63
N LEU A 165 -6.16 -1.85 -3.93
CA LEU A 165 -5.51 -3.11 -4.27
C LEU A 165 -5.67 -4.15 -3.15
N ALA A 166 -5.46 -3.75 -1.88
CA ALA A 166 -5.65 -4.63 -0.73
C ALA A 166 -7.08 -5.20 -0.66
N PHE A 167 -8.10 -4.35 -0.80
CA PHE A 167 -9.50 -4.81 -0.83
C PHE A 167 -9.75 -5.75 -2.02
N ALA A 168 -9.25 -5.41 -3.21
CA ALA A 168 -9.44 -6.23 -4.40
C ALA A 168 -8.84 -7.63 -4.24
N LEU A 169 -7.64 -7.72 -3.64
CA LEU A 169 -6.99 -8.99 -3.35
C LEU A 169 -7.75 -9.80 -2.31
N GLN A 170 -8.26 -9.15 -1.26
CA GLN A 170 -9.06 -9.83 -0.24
C GLN A 170 -10.41 -10.34 -0.80
N GLU A 171 -11.06 -9.58 -1.69
CA GLU A 171 -12.32 -9.98 -2.35
C GLU A 171 -12.18 -11.25 -3.21
N THR A 172 -10.96 -11.65 -3.60
CA THR A 172 -10.72 -12.90 -4.33
C THR A 172 -10.99 -14.16 -3.49
N GLY A 173 -10.95 -14.03 -2.15
CA GLY A 173 -11.03 -15.15 -1.22
C GLY A 173 -9.75 -16.00 -1.12
N ILE A 174 -8.69 -15.67 -1.86
CA ILE A 174 -7.40 -16.38 -1.79
C ILE A 174 -6.67 -16.03 -0.49
N TYR A 175 -6.69 -14.75 -0.11
CA TYR A 175 -6.12 -14.25 1.13
C TYR A 175 -7.26 -13.98 2.13
N ASN A 176 -7.14 -14.54 3.33
CA ASN A 176 -8.09 -14.31 4.42
C ASN A 176 -8.11 -12.84 4.87
N ASN A 177 -6.94 -12.21 4.93
CA ASN A 177 -6.78 -10.79 5.26
C ASN A 177 -5.68 -10.18 4.38
N VAL A 178 -5.87 -8.92 3.95
CA VAL A 178 -4.86 -8.16 3.22
C VAL A 178 -4.67 -6.79 3.87
N THR A 179 -3.48 -6.52 4.38
CA THR A 179 -3.13 -5.22 4.98
C THR A 179 -2.24 -4.40 4.06
N PHE A 180 -2.19 -3.09 4.28
CA PHE A 180 -1.35 -2.16 3.54
C PHE A 180 -0.58 -1.24 4.49
N SER A 181 0.73 -1.13 4.28
CA SER A 181 1.58 -0.24 5.05
C SER A 181 2.44 0.66 4.18
N VAL A 182 2.86 1.78 4.75
CA VAL A 182 3.96 2.58 4.22
C VAL A 182 5.18 2.45 5.13
N CYS A 183 6.31 2.05 4.55
CA CYS A 183 7.63 2.20 5.14
C CYS A 183 8.29 3.46 4.59
N HIS A 184 8.59 4.45 5.44
CA HIS A 184 9.28 5.66 5.00
C HIS A 184 10.57 5.93 5.78
N HIS A 185 11.41 6.84 5.29
CA HIS A 185 12.59 7.19 6.07
C HIS A 185 12.20 7.95 7.35
N ALA A 186 12.77 7.60 8.50
CA ALA A 186 12.43 8.20 9.81
C ALA A 186 12.63 9.72 9.85
N LYS A 187 13.66 10.22 9.15
CA LYS A 187 13.94 11.66 9.00
C LYS A 187 13.12 12.34 7.90
N ASN A 188 12.38 11.60 7.08
CA ASN A 188 11.54 12.19 6.03
C ASN A 188 10.18 12.60 6.61
N THR A 189 10.10 13.83 7.10
CA THR A 189 8.87 14.40 7.66
C THR A 189 7.91 14.96 6.61
N MET A 190 8.30 15.02 5.33
CA MET A 190 7.48 15.61 4.26
C MET A 190 6.20 14.80 4.00
N LEU A 191 6.26 13.49 4.21
CA LEU A 191 5.12 12.58 4.01
C LEU A 191 4.10 12.60 5.16
N ASN A 192 4.48 13.12 6.33
CA ASN A 192 3.66 13.08 7.55
C ASN A 192 2.28 13.69 7.32
N LYS A 193 2.21 14.78 6.54
CA LYS A 193 0.94 15.42 6.23
C LYS A 193 0.01 14.48 5.47
N SER A 194 0.48 13.88 4.37
CA SER A 194 -0.31 12.97 3.54
C SER A 194 -0.70 11.69 4.31
N ILE A 195 0.23 11.11 5.07
CA ILE A 195 -0.05 9.94 5.92
C ILE A 195 -1.15 10.26 6.94
N ASN A 196 -1.02 11.38 7.68
CA ASN A 196 -2.00 11.75 8.70
C ASN A 196 -3.36 12.13 8.09
N GLN A 197 -3.38 12.81 6.95
CA GLN A 197 -4.61 13.10 6.23
C GLN A 197 -5.29 11.82 5.74
N TYR A 198 -4.53 10.85 5.25
CA TYR A 198 -5.07 9.57 4.81
C TYR A 198 -5.64 8.75 5.97
N ARG A 199 -4.93 8.69 7.11
CA ARG A 199 -5.44 8.07 8.34
C ARG A 199 -6.71 8.74 8.83
N ALA A 200 -6.77 10.07 8.77
CA ALA A 200 -7.97 10.80 9.14
C ALA A 200 -9.12 10.45 8.20
N LEU A 201 -8.88 10.37 6.89
CA LEU A 201 -9.88 10.00 5.87
C LEU A 201 -10.45 8.59 6.06
N THR A 202 -9.60 7.63 6.40
CA THR A 202 -10.00 6.24 6.62
C THR A 202 -10.48 5.97 8.04
N ASN A 203 -10.71 7.00 8.85
CA ASN A 203 -11.08 6.85 10.27
C ASN A 203 -10.13 5.91 11.05
N LYS A 204 -8.83 5.98 10.73
CA LYS A 204 -7.77 5.11 11.29
C LYS A 204 -8.06 3.62 11.09
N ASP A 205 -8.61 3.27 9.94
CA ASP A 205 -8.84 1.89 9.54
C ASP A 205 -7.61 0.99 9.76
N ALA A 206 -7.81 -0.17 10.39
CA ALA A 206 -6.73 -1.08 10.78
C ALA A 206 -6.00 -1.76 9.61
N ILE A 207 -6.55 -1.74 8.39
CA ILE A 207 -5.83 -2.22 7.20
C ILE A 207 -4.66 -1.30 6.87
N PHE A 208 -4.71 -0.02 7.20
CA PHE A 208 -3.64 0.92 6.92
C PHE A 208 -2.74 1.17 8.13
N SER A 209 -1.46 0.83 8.00
CA SER A 209 -0.44 1.21 8.98
C SER A 209 0.73 1.94 8.31
N TYR A 210 1.66 2.45 9.12
CA TYR A 210 2.90 3.00 8.62
C TYR A 210 3.99 2.82 9.67
N PHE A 211 5.22 2.75 9.21
CA PHE A 211 6.41 2.60 10.03
C PHE A 211 7.59 3.21 9.29
N THR A 212 8.73 3.25 9.95
CA THR A 212 9.94 3.84 9.42
C THR A 212 10.99 2.79 9.12
N ASN A 213 11.95 3.16 8.29
CA ASN A 213 13.14 2.33 8.12
C ASN A 213 13.89 2.09 9.43
N TYR A 214 13.87 3.03 10.38
CA TYR A 214 14.52 2.83 11.68
C TYR A 214 13.81 1.75 12.49
N ASP A 215 12.48 1.67 12.44
CA ASP A 215 11.75 0.58 13.08
C ASP A 215 12.18 -0.80 12.55
N VAL A 216 12.50 -0.89 11.25
CA VAL A 216 13.07 -2.11 10.65
C VAL A 216 14.49 -2.38 11.17
N LEU A 217 15.33 -1.34 11.24
CA LEU A 217 16.71 -1.48 11.70
C LEU A 217 16.80 -1.89 13.17
N ASP A 218 15.91 -1.34 14.00
CA ASP A 218 15.85 -1.60 15.44
C ASP A 218 15.29 -3.00 15.72
N ALA A 219 14.41 -3.51 14.86
CA ALA A 219 13.92 -4.89 14.93
C ALA A 219 15.00 -5.93 14.58
N VAL A 220 15.98 -5.56 13.75
CA VAL A 220 17.06 -6.46 13.30
C VAL A 220 18.22 -6.41 14.31
N ASP A 221 17.95 -6.94 15.50
CA ASP A 221 18.97 -7.23 16.52
C ASP A 221 19.21 -8.75 16.57
N THR A 222 20.15 -9.22 15.75
CA THR A 222 20.47 -10.65 15.60
C THR A 222 21.96 -10.88 15.45
N HIS A 223 22.40 -12.07 15.89
CA HIS A 223 23.77 -12.55 15.73
C HIS A 223 24.04 -13.12 14.32
N ASP A 224 23.04 -13.13 13.42
CA ASP A 224 23.18 -13.54 12.02
C ASP A 224 24.14 -12.59 11.27
N SER A 225 25.28 -13.16 10.85
CA SER A 225 26.34 -12.38 10.19
C SER A 225 25.96 -11.80 8.83
N GLU A 226 25.05 -12.44 8.08
CA GLU A 226 24.58 -11.91 6.80
C GLU A 226 23.58 -10.77 7.02
N LEU A 227 22.71 -10.88 8.02
CA LEU A 227 21.83 -9.77 8.42
C LEU A 227 22.62 -8.59 8.95
N GLN A 228 23.71 -8.81 9.69
CA GLN A 228 24.60 -7.73 10.13
C GLN A 228 25.28 -7.01 8.95
N LYS A 229 25.75 -7.75 7.93
CA LYS A 229 26.30 -7.14 6.71
C LYS A 229 25.24 -6.32 5.96
N TRP A 230 24.03 -6.88 5.83
CA TRP A 230 22.91 -6.17 5.21
C TRP A 230 22.56 -4.90 6.00
N LEU A 231 22.53 -4.96 7.34
CA LEU A 231 22.24 -3.83 8.21
C LEU A 231 23.26 -2.70 8.02
N GLN A 232 24.55 -3.04 7.96
CA GLN A 232 25.63 -2.07 7.70
C GLN A 232 25.50 -1.42 6.32
N TRP A 233 25.25 -2.22 5.29
CA TRP A 233 25.01 -1.73 3.93
C TRP A 233 23.80 -0.78 3.88
N TYR A 234 22.68 -1.18 4.49
CA TYR A 234 21.46 -0.38 4.50
C TYR A 234 21.65 0.95 5.24
N LYS A 235 22.34 0.92 6.40
CA LYS A 235 22.70 2.13 7.15
C LYS A 235 23.58 3.07 6.32
N ALA A 236 24.60 2.54 5.65
CA ALA A 236 25.48 3.34 4.80
C ALA A 236 24.74 3.98 3.61
N LEU A 237 23.75 3.29 3.05
CA LEU A 237 23.02 3.77 1.88
C LEU A 237 21.91 4.77 2.22
N TYR A 238 21.23 4.60 3.35
CA TYR A 238 20.00 5.35 3.63
C TYR A 238 20.00 6.16 4.92
N CYS A 239 20.90 5.94 5.88
CA CYS A 239 20.83 6.56 7.20
C CYS A 239 21.75 7.79 7.35
N PHE A 240 21.68 8.74 6.41
CA PHE A 240 22.33 10.05 6.51
C PHE A 240 21.66 10.93 7.58
#